data_AF-A0A7C5TS49-F1
#
_entry.id   AF-A0A7C5TS49-F1
#
_cell.length_a   1.000
_cell.length_b   1.000
_cell.length_c   1.000
_cell.angle_alpha   90.00
_cell.angle_beta   90.00
_cell.angle_gamma   90.00
#
_symmetry.space_group_name_H-M   'P 1'
#
loop_
_entity.id
_entity.type
_entity.pdbx_description
1 polymer ?
#
loop_
_entity_poly.entity_id
_entity_poly.type
_entity_poly.pdbx_seq_one_letter_code
_entity_poly.pdbx_strand_id
1 'polypeptide(L)'
;MSLSYRRLRLVAATVTLALAPLVAAAAGGATWTDVLEAHAGMDLPAARQAALECVRRGSPADAVAAAGWWLENRDVLTEPDELLAAGSGRTEPELVWVLHQVDGLLNRRPPAGVLTPWE
;
A
#
# COMPACT_ATOMS: atom_id res chain seq x y z
N MET A 1 -6.37 -31.14 48.17
CA MET A 1 -7.78 -30.71 48.10
C MET A 1 -7.81 -29.20 48.28
N SER A 2 -7.66 -28.39 47.24
CA SER A 2 -8.64 -28.06 46.18
C SER A 2 -9.83 -27.28 46.72
N LEU A 3 -9.78 -25.93 46.64
CA LEU A 3 -10.90 -24.99 46.47
C LEU A 3 -10.48 -23.51 46.64
N SER A 4 -9.53 -23.00 45.83
CA SER A 4 -9.25 -21.54 45.80
C SER A 4 -9.15 -20.92 44.39
N TYR A 5 -9.33 -21.71 43.32
CA TYR A 5 -9.13 -21.23 41.94
C TYR A 5 -10.34 -20.51 41.30
N ARG A 6 -11.48 -20.36 42.00
CA ARG A 6 -12.71 -19.80 41.40
C ARG A 6 -12.86 -18.28 41.49
N ARG A 7 -11.95 -17.57 42.16
CA ARG A 7 -12.02 -16.09 42.30
C ARG A 7 -11.07 -15.31 41.40
N LEU A 8 -10.42 -15.97 40.44
CA LEU A 8 -9.54 -15.32 39.45
C LEU A 8 -10.20 -15.22 38.06
N ARG A 9 -11.53 -15.21 37.98
CA ARG A 9 -12.29 -14.98 36.74
C ARG A 9 -12.91 -13.58 36.63
N LEU A 10 -12.57 -12.66 37.53
CA LEU A 10 -13.24 -11.36 37.66
C LEU A 10 -12.26 -10.17 37.76
N VAL A 11 -11.10 -10.28 37.11
CA VAL A 11 -10.38 -9.10 36.63
C VAL A 11 -10.37 -9.16 35.09
N ALA A 12 -11.56 -9.43 34.55
CA ALA A 12 -11.96 -8.92 33.26
C ALA A 12 -12.25 -7.42 33.45
N ALA A 13 -11.90 -6.62 32.44
CA ALA A 13 -11.91 -5.16 32.42
C ALA A 13 -10.65 -4.53 33.01
N THR A 14 -9.69 -4.25 32.13
CA THR A 14 -9.05 -2.93 31.90
C THR A 14 -7.62 -3.10 31.41
N VAL A 15 -7.39 -3.75 30.26
CA VAL A 15 -6.12 -3.61 29.52
C VAL A 15 -6.41 -3.65 28.02
N THR A 16 -6.46 -2.45 27.44
CA THR A 16 -6.07 -2.11 26.07
C THR A 16 -6.72 -2.88 24.92
N LEU A 17 -7.88 -2.36 24.49
CA LEU A 17 -8.41 -2.56 23.14
C LEU A 17 -7.48 -1.87 22.12
N ALA A 18 -6.40 -2.54 21.75
CA ALA A 18 -5.59 -2.21 20.57
C ALA A 18 -5.56 -3.46 19.68
N LEU A 19 -6.71 -3.78 19.11
CA LEU A 19 -6.83 -4.81 18.09
C LEU A 19 -6.45 -4.18 16.74
N ALA A 20 -5.15 -3.89 16.55
CA ALA A 20 -4.62 -3.81 15.19
C ALA A 20 -4.61 -5.24 14.66
N PRO A 21 -5.33 -5.59 13.58
CA PRO A 21 -5.10 -6.86 12.92
C PRO A 21 -3.69 -6.79 12.33
N LEU A 22 -2.74 -7.41 13.00
CA LEU A 22 -1.46 -7.78 12.41
C LEU A 22 -1.78 -8.82 11.34
N VAL A 23 -2.08 -8.37 10.12
CA VAL A 23 -2.26 -9.25 8.97
C VAL A 23 -0.97 -10.04 8.81
N ALA A 24 -1.10 -11.35 8.97
CA ALA A 24 0.00 -12.29 8.82
C ALA A 24 0.57 -12.16 7.42
N ALA A 25 1.82 -11.70 7.32
CA ALA A 25 2.64 -11.84 6.13
C ALA A 25 2.86 -13.33 5.87
N ALA A 26 1.93 -13.97 5.16
CA ALA A 26 2.20 -15.19 4.45
C ALA A 26 3.29 -14.86 3.41
N ALA A 27 4.29 -15.73 3.27
CA ALA A 27 5.43 -15.54 2.36
C ALA A 27 5.08 -15.63 0.86
N GLY A 28 3.85 -15.28 0.47
CA GLY A 28 3.44 -14.99 -0.90
C GLY A 28 3.47 -13.47 -1.10
N GLY A 29 4.03 -13.02 -2.22
CA GLY A 29 4.00 -11.59 -2.55
C GLY A 29 2.56 -11.05 -2.59
N ALA A 30 2.38 -9.77 -2.29
CA ALA A 30 1.07 -9.13 -2.35
C ALA A 30 0.46 -9.29 -3.75
N THR A 31 -0.84 -9.53 -3.78
CA THR A 31 -1.65 -9.72 -4.99
C THR A 31 -2.56 -8.52 -5.21
N TRP A 32 -3.09 -8.39 -6.43
CA TRP A 32 -4.04 -7.33 -6.75
C TRP A 32 -5.28 -7.32 -5.83
N THR A 33 -5.70 -8.49 -5.36
CA THR A 33 -6.82 -8.61 -4.40
C THR A 33 -6.51 -7.94 -3.07
N ASP A 34 -5.27 -8.01 -2.57
CA ASP A 34 -4.87 -7.36 -1.32
C ASP A 34 -4.96 -5.83 -1.43
N VAL A 35 -4.65 -5.27 -2.61
CA VAL A 35 -4.81 -3.83 -2.89
C VAL A 35 -6.29 -3.44 -2.84
N LEU A 36 -7.14 -4.21 -3.51
CA LEU A 36 -8.58 -3.95 -3.56
C LEU A 36 -9.24 -4.07 -2.19
N GLU A 37 -8.89 -5.08 -1.39
CA GLU A 37 -9.45 -5.28 -0.05
C GLU A 37 -9.07 -4.12 0.88
N ALA A 38 -7.80 -3.73 0.89
CA ALA A 38 -7.35 -2.59 1.69
C ALA A 38 -8.00 -1.28 1.25
N HIS A 39 -8.10 -1.03 -0.06
CA HIS A 39 -8.76 0.16 -0.59
C HIS A 39 -10.25 0.19 -0.24
N ALA A 40 -10.96 -0.93 -0.38
CA ALA A 40 -12.36 -1.06 0.01
C ALA A 40 -12.56 -0.87 1.52
N GLY A 41 -11.59 -1.28 2.34
CA GLY A 41 -11.53 -1.01 3.77
C GLY A 41 -11.18 0.44 4.14
N MET A 42 -10.96 1.32 3.16
CA MET A 42 -10.47 2.70 3.33
C MET A 42 -9.10 2.80 4.01
N ASP A 43 -8.31 1.72 4.02
CA ASP A 43 -6.93 1.71 4.50
C ASP A 43 -5.98 2.02 3.34
N LEU A 44 -5.92 3.31 2.99
CA LEU A 44 -5.07 3.77 1.89
C LEU A 44 -3.57 3.49 2.12
N PRO A 45 -3.00 3.65 3.33
CA PRO A 45 -1.63 3.23 3.61
C PRO A 45 -1.38 1.75 3.34
N ALA A 46 -2.28 0.85 3.76
CA ALA A 46 -2.15 -0.58 3.48
C ALA A 46 -2.28 -0.88 1.99
N ALA A 47 -3.25 -0.27 1.30
CA ALA A 47 -3.45 -0.43 -0.15
C ALA A 47 -2.21 0.01 -0.94
N ARG A 48 -1.60 1.13 -0.53
CA ARG A 48 -0.34 1.64 -1.11
C ARG A 48 0.80 0.64 -0.94
N GLN A 49 0.99 0.09 0.26
CA GLN A 49 2.06 -0.90 0.51
C GLN A 49 1.84 -2.18 -0.29
N ALA A 50 0.60 -2.67 -0.34
CA ALA A 50 0.24 -3.83 -1.16
C ALA A 50 0.51 -3.57 -2.64
N ALA A 51 0.14 -2.39 -3.16
CA ALA A 51 0.37 -2.03 -4.56
C ALA A 51 1.87 -1.98 -4.91
N LEU A 52 2.70 -1.40 -4.05
CA LEU A 52 4.15 -1.38 -4.24
C LEU A 52 4.75 -2.79 -4.25
N GLU A 53 4.26 -3.69 -3.41
CA GLU A 53 4.71 -5.08 -3.39
C GLU A 53 4.22 -5.87 -4.61
N CYS A 54 2.99 -5.64 -5.09
CA CYS A 54 2.50 -6.19 -6.36
C CYS A 54 3.38 -5.75 -7.54
N VAL A 55 3.73 -4.47 -7.61
CA VAL A 55 4.60 -3.97 -8.69
C VAL A 55 5.99 -4.60 -8.64
N ARG A 56 6.52 -4.81 -7.44
CA ARG A 56 7.86 -5.35 -7.20
C ARG A 56 7.97 -6.85 -7.49
N ARG A 57 7.00 -7.64 -7.03
CA ARG A 57 7.10 -9.11 -7.00
C ARG A 57 5.86 -9.85 -7.50
N GLY A 58 4.78 -9.13 -7.78
CA GLY A 58 3.53 -9.72 -8.27
C GLY A 58 3.64 -10.25 -9.70
N SER A 59 2.60 -10.98 -10.11
CA SER A 59 2.48 -11.40 -11.50
C SER A 59 2.47 -10.18 -12.44
N PRO A 60 2.82 -10.33 -13.72
CA PRO A 60 2.71 -9.24 -14.71
C PRO A 60 1.36 -8.52 -14.68
N ALA A 61 0.26 -9.28 -14.60
CA ALA A 61 -1.09 -8.72 -14.58
C ALA A 61 -1.37 -7.93 -13.29
N ASP A 62 -0.99 -8.48 -12.13
CA ASP A 62 -1.17 -7.81 -10.84
C ASP A 62 -0.32 -6.54 -10.74
N ALA A 63 0.91 -6.58 -11.24
CA ALA A 63 1.81 -5.44 -11.25
C ALA A 63 1.24 -4.30 -12.11
N VAL A 64 0.71 -4.59 -13.29
CA VAL A 64 0.05 -3.60 -14.15
C VAL A 64 -1.19 -3.03 -13.49
N ALA A 65 -2.05 -3.88 -12.90
CA ALA A 65 -3.26 -3.44 -12.21
C ALA A 65 -2.93 -2.54 -11.01
N ALA A 66 -1.96 -2.94 -10.18
CA ALA A 66 -1.50 -2.16 -9.04
C ALA A 66 -0.88 -0.82 -9.44
N ALA A 67 -0.08 -0.79 -10.51
CA ALA A 67 0.48 0.46 -11.04
C ALA A 67 -0.61 1.38 -11.61
N GLY A 68 -1.62 0.82 -12.29
CA GLY A 68 -2.78 1.55 -12.80
C GLY A 68 -3.61 2.17 -11.67
N TRP A 69 -3.92 1.40 -10.63
CA TRP A 69 -4.58 1.91 -9.44
C TRP A 69 -3.82 3.05 -8.77
N TRP A 70 -2.48 2.92 -8.66
CA TRP A 70 -1.66 3.99 -8.11
C TRP A 70 -1.80 5.28 -8.93
N LEU A 71 -1.76 5.17 -10.27
CA LEU A 71 -1.89 6.31 -11.19
C LEU A 71 -3.26 7.01 -11.08
N GLU A 72 -4.33 6.25 -10.83
CA GLU A 72 -5.68 6.77 -10.59
C GLU A 72 -5.79 7.50 -9.24
N ASN A 73 -5.01 7.09 -8.23
CA ASN A 73 -5.03 7.64 -6.87
C ASN A 73 -3.89 8.64 -6.59
N ARG A 74 -3.17 9.07 -7.64
CA ARG A 74 -1.97 9.95 -7.55
C ARG A 74 -2.19 11.30 -6.87
N ASP A 75 -3.44 11.77 -6.81
CA ASP A 75 -3.77 13.04 -6.15
C ASP A 75 -3.66 12.91 -4.63
N VAL A 76 -3.77 11.68 -4.12
CA VAL A 76 -3.65 11.34 -2.69
C VAL A 76 -2.32 10.63 -2.39
N LEU A 77 -1.74 9.94 -3.37
CA LEU A 77 -0.45 9.25 -3.26
C LEU A 77 0.68 10.15 -3.76
N THR A 78 1.37 10.81 -2.82
CA THR A 78 2.31 11.90 -3.14
C THR A 78 3.72 11.46 -3.54
N GLU A 79 4.07 10.18 -3.42
CA GLU A 79 5.44 9.65 -3.62
C GLU A 79 5.56 8.73 -4.86
N PRO A 80 5.48 9.27 -6.09
CA PRO A 80 5.63 8.49 -7.33
C PRO A 80 7.01 7.81 -7.48
N ASP A 81 8.06 8.35 -6.86
CA ASP A 81 9.40 7.75 -6.89
C ASP A 81 9.43 6.34 -6.29
N GLU A 82 8.57 6.07 -5.29
CA GLU A 82 8.50 4.75 -4.69
C GLU A 82 7.90 3.72 -5.66
N LEU A 83 6.95 4.12 -6.49
CA LEU A 83 6.38 3.26 -7.52
C LEU A 83 7.41 2.97 -8.62
N LEU A 84 8.15 4.00 -9.05
CA LEU A 84 9.24 3.84 -10.03
C LEU A 84 10.34 2.93 -9.49
N ALA A 85 10.73 3.10 -8.22
CA ALA A 85 11.70 2.23 -7.56
C ALA A 85 11.19 0.79 -7.43
N ALA A 86 9.90 0.60 -7.11
CA ALA A 86 9.29 -0.73 -7.02
C ALA A 86 9.27 -1.45 -8.38
N GLY A 87 9.03 -0.72 -9.47
CA GLY A 87 9.02 -1.25 -10.83
C GLY A 87 10.40 -1.39 -11.47
N SER A 88 11.47 -0.98 -10.79
CA SER A 88 12.83 -1.00 -11.35
C SER A 88 13.26 -2.43 -11.74
N GLY A 89 13.69 -2.60 -12.99
CA GLY A 89 14.15 -3.88 -13.53
C GLY A 89 13.04 -4.79 -14.07
N ARG A 90 11.77 -4.36 -14.00
CA ARG A 90 10.65 -5.00 -14.68
C ARG A 90 10.72 -4.71 -16.17
N THR A 91 10.32 -5.66 -17.01
CA THR A 91 10.45 -5.58 -18.48
C THR A 91 9.13 -5.79 -19.22
N GLU A 92 8.06 -6.01 -18.48
CA GLU A 92 6.70 -6.18 -19.00
C GLU A 92 6.26 -4.88 -19.71
N PRO A 93 5.95 -4.91 -21.03
CA PRO A 93 5.70 -3.70 -21.82
C PRO A 93 4.59 -2.81 -21.25
N GLU A 94 3.50 -3.41 -20.78
CA GLU A 94 2.36 -2.72 -20.22
C GLU A 94 2.71 -2.01 -18.92
N LEU A 95 3.51 -2.66 -18.06
CA LEU A 95 3.98 -2.07 -16.81
C LEU A 95 4.94 -0.92 -17.09
N VAL A 96 5.89 -1.13 -18.00
CA VAL A 96 6.84 -0.09 -18.45
C VAL A 96 6.09 1.12 -18.99
N TRP A 97 5.03 0.91 -19.77
CA TRP A 97 4.19 2.01 -20.26
C TRP A 97 3.52 2.80 -19.12
N VAL A 98 2.96 2.12 -18.11
CA VAL A 98 2.37 2.80 -16.94
C VAL A 98 3.44 3.57 -16.16
N LEU A 99 4.61 2.98 -15.91
CA LEU A 99 5.71 3.63 -15.20
C LEU A 99 6.21 4.88 -15.94
N HIS A 100 6.28 4.83 -17.28
CA HIS A 100 6.60 6.02 -18.09
C HIS A 100 5.57 7.14 -17.95
N GLN A 101 4.29 6.82 -17.78
CA GLN A 101 3.29 7.86 -17.51
C GLN A 101 3.51 8.52 -16.15
N VAL A 102 3.86 7.73 -15.13
CA VAL A 102 4.16 8.22 -13.78
C VAL A 102 5.40 9.12 -13.79
N ASP A 103 6.47 8.70 -14.47
CA ASP A 103 7.68 9.51 -14.67
C ASP A 103 7.38 10.81 -15.45
N GLY A 104 6.56 10.72 -16.50
CA GLY A 104 6.13 11.90 -17.27
C GLY A 104 5.33 12.91 -16.43
N LEU A 105 4.54 12.45 -15.46
CA LEU A 105 3.82 13.32 -14.52
C LEU A 105 4.76 14.01 -13.53
N LEU A 106 5.78 13.28 -13.04
CA LEU A 106 6.83 13.84 -12.19
C LEU A 106 7.60 14.96 -12.89
N ASN A 107 8.02 14.72 -14.13
CA ASN A 107 8.79 15.69 -14.91
C ASN A 107 7.97 16.93 -15.34
N ARG A 108 6.63 16.89 -15.19
CA ARG A 108 5.74 18.03 -15.41
C ARG A 108 5.43 18.81 -14.13
N ARG A 109 5.80 18.30 -12.94
CA ARG A 109 5.66 19.07 -11.69
C ARG A 109 6.71 20.19 -11.68
N PRO A 110 6.32 21.41 -11.25
CA PRO A 110 7.30 22.44 -10.94
C PRO A 110 8.32 21.93 -9.92
N PRO A 111 9.59 22.35 -9.99
CA PRO A 111 10.57 22.04 -8.96
C PRO A 111 10.04 22.45 -7.58
N ALA A 112 10.33 21.66 -6.56
CA ALA A 112 9.99 22.00 -5.18
C ALA A 112 10.52 23.41 -4.84
N GLY A 113 9.65 24.30 -4.36
CA GLY A 113 10.00 25.68 -4.01
C GLY A 113 9.79 26.72 -5.11
N VAL A 114 9.28 26.35 -6.30
CA VAL A 114 8.79 27.33 -7.28
C VAL A 114 7.39 27.80 -6.86
N LEU A 115 7.28 29.06 -6.44
CA LEU A 115 5.99 29.72 -6.31
C LEU A 115 5.31 29.72 -7.68
N THR A 116 4.14 29.09 -7.77
CA THR A 116 3.30 29.28 -8.95
C THR A 116 2.97 30.77 -9.06
N PRO A 117 3.02 31.40 -10.24
CA PRO A 117 3.00 32.86 -10.41
C PRO A 117 1.68 33.57 -10.02
N TRP A 118 0.81 32.92 -9.25
CA TRP A 118 -0.46 33.43 -8.74
C TRP A 118 -0.63 33.23 -7.22
N GLU A 119 0.43 32.90 -6.49
CA GLU A 119 0.58 33.11 -5.04
C GLU A 119 1.51 34.30 -4.77
#